data_AF-A0A411YAN9-F1
#
_entry.id   AF-A0A411YAN9-F1
#
_cell.length_a   1.000
_cell.length_b   1.000
_cell.length_c   1.000
_cell.angle_alpha   90.00
_cell.angle_beta   90.00
_cell.angle_gamma   90.00
#
_symmetry.space_group_name_H-M   'P 1'
#
loop_
_entity.id
_entity.type
_entity.pdbx_description
1 polymer ?
#
loop_
_entity_poly.entity_id
_entity_poly.type
_entity_poly.pdbx_seq_one_letter_code
_entity_poly.pdbx_strand_id
1 'polypeptide(L)'
;MPAVIRLIALAISKTFSKLFGLATITFFGRMPSRDDTKIAAVGLLSLAWIVLPVAVLFPEVGELVLPFLGGDEQLVRTVAAVLLVLVPAVVGGLTAFTVNHRVAGRSTVGQILKGYVYAPIIAVLVVAVLLVVPIVKLRQVARLRDVRHQTIMVRDDDLAECRDRVEAILQRVGLSTRRTEAELPIRALFRGLAWVLSDIFDRKLDGGMLQLTVGVDEREVELTVHGTDLTAVGPRREVAYVMALLNEGISEAPLYLTWDAPGQDLEDRMLALREALERGEPVDERALGRIAEELRWLALGTEAWDAVRRRLFVLERDAARHRAGETVRPDSRAV
;
A
#
# COMPACT_ATOMS: atom_id res chain seq x y z
N MET A 1 -8.27 32.32 22.50
CA MET A 1 -7.08 31.86 21.73
C MET A 1 -6.91 32.68 20.45
N PRO A 2 -5.67 33.01 20.03
CA PRO A 2 -5.46 33.86 18.86
C PRO A 2 -5.90 33.14 17.58
N ALA A 3 -6.60 33.86 16.69
CA ALA A 3 -7.16 33.38 15.42
C ALA A 3 -6.16 32.59 14.55
N VAL A 4 -4.87 32.82 14.77
CA VAL A 4 -3.74 32.09 14.19
C VAL A 4 -3.82 30.59 14.45
N ILE A 5 -4.18 30.14 15.66
CA ILE A 5 -4.27 28.70 15.99
C ILE A 5 -5.46 28.05 15.27
N ARG A 6 -6.60 28.75 15.17
CA ARG A 6 -7.76 28.27 14.39
C ARG A 6 -7.46 28.23 12.88
N LEU A 7 -6.75 29.23 12.36
CA LEU A 7 -6.32 29.27 10.96
C LEU A 7 -5.33 28.14 10.66
N ILE A 8 -4.37 27.90 11.56
CA ILE A 8 -3.41 26.79 11.47
C ILE A 8 -4.15 25.45 11.57
N ALA A 9 -5.10 25.28 12.48
CA ALA A 9 -5.88 24.04 12.61
C ALA A 9 -6.74 23.75 11.36
N LEU A 10 -7.36 24.78 10.76
CA LEU A 10 -8.14 24.64 9.53
C LEU A 10 -7.24 24.39 8.30
N ALA A 11 -6.10 25.06 8.22
CA ALA A 11 -5.10 24.84 7.18
C ALA A 11 -4.48 23.44 7.30
N ILE A 12 -4.19 22.99 8.52
CA ILE A 12 -3.79 21.62 8.82
C ILE A 12 -4.90 20.70 8.37
N SER A 13 -6.16 20.82 8.83
CA SER A 13 -7.26 19.90 8.46
C SER A 13 -7.45 19.69 6.94
N LYS A 14 -7.37 20.75 6.14
CA LYS A 14 -7.54 20.67 4.67
C LYS A 14 -6.30 20.10 3.96
N THR A 15 -5.12 20.40 4.48
CA THR A 15 -3.85 19.83 3.99
C THR A 15 -3.70 18.39 4.46
N PHE A 16 -4.20 18.07 5.64
CA PHE A 16 -4.16 16.78 6.31
C PHE A 16 -5.04 15.78 5.61
N SER A 17 -6.24 16.13 5.17
CA SER A 17 -7.07 15.22 4.37
C SER A 17 -6.40 14.85 3.03
N LYS A 18 -5.70 15.81 2.42
CA LYS A 18 -4.91 15.59 1.19
C LYS A 18 -3.63 14.81 1.46
N LEU A 19 -2.94 15.08 2.56
CA LEU A 19 -1.73 14.37 3.00
C LEU A 19 -2.05 12.98 3.50
N PHE A 20 -3.21 12.76 4.10
CA PHE A 20 -3.69 11.46 4.55
C PHE A 20 -4.10 10.62 3.34
N GLY A 21 -4.82 11.19 2.37
CA GLY A 21 -5.08 10.54 1.08
C GLY A 21 -3.79 10.23 0.32
N LEU A 22 -2.84 11.17 0.29
CA LEU A 22 -1.53 10.98 -0.34
C LEU A 22 -0.66 9.97 0.41
N ALA A 23 -0.65 9.96 1.74
CA ALA A 23 0.06 8.99 2.56
C ALA A 23 -0.59 7.62 2.40
N THR A 24 -1.91 7.53 2.37
CA THR A 24 -2.62 6.28 2.07
C THR A 24 -2.21 5.75 0.69
N ILE A 25 -2.17 6.62 -0.33
CA ILE A 25 -1.71 6.25 -1.68
C ILE A 25 -0.22 5.91 -1.75
N THR A 26 0.61 6.57 -0.94
CA THR A 26 2.08 6.42 -0.95
C THR A 26 2.54 5.23 -0.10
N PHE A 27 1.80 4.87 0.95
CA PHE A 27 2.11 3.76 1.85
C PHE A 27 1.36 2.49 1.49
N PHE A 28 0.19 2.59 0.87
CA PHE A 28 -0.65 1.44 0.51
C PHE A 28 -0.88 1.30 -0.99
N GLY A 29 -0.12 2.01 -1.84
CA GLY A 29 -0.45 2.14 -3.26
C GLY A 29 -1.81 2.81 -3.47
N ARG A 30 -2.23 3.04 -4.72
CA ARG A 30 -3.65 3.36 -4.97
C ARG A 30 -4.46 2.11 -4.64
N MET A 31 -4.91 1.98 -3.39
CA MET A 31 -5.96 1.03 -2.99
C MET A 31 -7.13 1.30 -3.94
N PRO A 32 -7.48 0.40 -4.88
CA PRO A 32 -8.64 0.53 -5.73
C PRO A 32 -9.68 -0.39 -5.12
N SER A 33 -10.15 -0.05 -3.92
CA SER A 33 -11.19 -0.83 -3.28
C SER A 33 -12.47 -0.02 -3.28
N ARG A 34 -13.59 -0.70 -3.52
CA ARG A 34 -14.94 -0.16 -3.28
C ARG A 34 -15.12 0.35 -1.82
N ASP A 35 -14.14 0.07 -0.95
CA ASP A 35 -14.07 0.42 0.46
C ASP A 35 -13.09 1.56 0.80
N ASP A 36 -12.42 2.20 -0.18
CA ASP A 36 -11.44 3.28 0.08
C ASP A 36 -12.02 4.41 0.93
N THR A 37 -13.29 4.74 0.70
CA THR A 37 -14.01 5.76 1.48
C THR A 37 -14.21 5.32 2.93
N LYS A 38 -14.45 4.02 3.17
CA LYS A 38 -14.61 3.47 4.53
C LYS A 38 -13.27 3.45 5.26
N ILE A 39 -12.18 3.09 4.59
CA ILE A 39 -10.83 3.05 5.15
C ILE A 39 -10.36 4.47 5.49
N ALA A 40 -10.58 5.42 4.59
CA ALA A 40 -10.33 6.83 4.84
C ALA A 40 -11.15 7.35 6.03
N ALA A 41 -12.43 6.96 6.13
CA ALA A 41 -13.27 7.30 7.27
C ALA A 41 -12.77 6.68 8.58
N VAL A 42 -12.35 5.41 8.57
CA VAL A 42 -11.76 4.73 9.73
C VAL A 42 -10.51 5.46 10.21
N GLY A 43 -9.60 5.82 9.29
CA GLY A 43 -8.39 6.57 9.61
C GLY A 43 -8.69 7.96 10.18
N LEU A 44 -9.63 8.69 9.56
CA LEU A 44 -10.02 10.03 10.01
C LEU A 44 -10.72 10.01 11.38
N LEU A 45 -11.64 9.07 11.59
CA LEU A 45 -12.34 8.89 12.87
C LEU A 45 -11.36 8.50 13.97
N SER A 46 -10.43 7.59 13.68
CA SER A 46 -9.38 7.17 14.61
C SER A 46 -8.48 8.34 14.98
N LEU A 47 -8.05 9.14 14.00
CA LEU A 47 -7.30 10.36 14.31
C LEU A 47 -8.12 11.34 15.16
N ALA A 48 -9.37 11.63 14.79
CA ALA A 48 -10.23 12.53 15.55
C ALA A 48 -10.39 12.05 16.99
N TRP A 49 -10.43 10.73 17.20
CA TRP A 49 -10.49 10.12 18.51
C TRP A 49 -9.34 10.54 19.42
N ILE A 50 -8.12 10.79 18.92
CA ILE A 50 -6.99 11.18 19.77
C ILE A 50 -7.21 12.51 20.49
N VAL A 51 -8.03 13.40 19.91
CA VAL A 51 -8.31 14.72 20.48
C VAL A 51 -9.46 14.65 21.48
N LEU A 52 -10.32 13.63 21.41
CA LEU A 52 -11.50 13.51 22.28
C LEU A 52 -11.16 13.37 23.78
N PRO A 53 -10.18 12.55 24.22
CA PRO A 53 -9.76 12.52 25.62
C PRO A 53 -9.30 13.89 26.11
N VAL A 54 -8.54 14.62 25.26
CA VAL A 54 -8.06 15.97 25.58
C VAL A 54 -9.24 16.93 25.70
N ALA A 55 -10.23 16.85 24.81
CA ALA A 55 -11.44 17.67 24.86
C ALA A 55 -12.32 17.39 26.10
N VAL A 56 -12.34 16.16 26.60
CA VAL A 56 -13.05 15.81 27.86
C VAL A 56 -12.37 16.47 29.06
N LEU A 57 -11.03 16.45 29.11
CA LEU A 57 -10.25 17.04 30.19
C LEU A 57 -10.23 18.58 30.10
N PHE A 58 -10.06 19.11 28.90
CA PHE A 58 -9.91 20.54 28.57
C PHE A 58 -10.97 20.96 27.52
N PRO A 59 -12.17 21.41 27.95
CA PRO A 59 -13.26 21.78 27.05
C PRO A 59 -12.87 22.86 26.03
N GLU A 60 -11.94 23.75 26.37
CA GLU A 60 -11.38 24.77 25.46
C GLU A 60 -10.78 24.17 24.17
N VAL A 61 -10.18 22.97 24.28
CA VAL A 61 -9.68 22.22 23.12
C VAL A 61 -10.84 21.57 22.36
N GLY A 62 -11.87 21.12 23.09
CA GLY A 62 -13.09 20.57 22.52
C GLY A 62 -13.85 21.56 21.62
N GLU A 63 -13.91 22.84 21.99
CA GLU A 63 -14.49 23.90 21.18
C GLU A 63 -13.78 24.12 19.83
N LEU A 64 -12.51 23.73 19.72
CA LEU A 64 -11.77 23.77 18.45
C LEU A 64 -12.26 22.69 17.49
N VAL A 65 -12.57 21.50 18.01
CA VAL A 65 -12.99 20.32 17.24
C VAL A 65 -14.51 20.32 16.99
N LEU A 66 -15.28 20.82 17.95
CA LEU A 66 -16.74 20.84 17.96
C LEU A 66 -17.27 22.28 18.03
N PRO A 67 -16.95 23.15 17.04
CA PRO A 67 -17.25 24.58 17.12
C PRO A 67 -18.75 24.91 17.13
N PHE A 68 -19.59 23.94 16.76
CA PHE A 68 -21.05 24.08 16.70
C PHE A 68 -21.74 23.93 18.06
N LEU A 69 -21.04 23.49 19.11
CA LEU A 69 -21.62 23.31 20.45
C LEU A 69 -21.72 24.61 21.27
N GLY A 70 -21.21 25.73 20.75
CA GLY A 70 -21.15 26.99 21.50
C GLY A 70 -20.11 26.94 22.64
N GLY A 71 -20.07 28.00 23.46
CA GLY A 71 -19.12 28.14 24.57
C GLY A 71 -19.57 27.47 25.88
N ASP A 72 -20.46 26.47 25.81
CA ASP A 72 -20.89 25.72 27.00
C ASP A 72 -19.93 24.55 27.26
N GLU A 73 -19.06 24.74 28.24
CA GLU A 73 -18.04 23.76 28.62
C GLU A 73 -18.64 22.40 29.04
N GLN A 74 -19.81 22.38 29.68
CA GLN A 74 -20.45 21.14 30.12
C GLN A 74 -21.02 20.37 28.94
N LEU A 75 -21.63 21.08 27.99
CA LEU A 75 -22.13 20.47 26.76
C LEU A 75 -20.97 19.91 25.93
N VAL A 76 -19.88 20.67 25.75
CA VAL A 76 -18.68 20.23 25.03
C VAL A 76 -18.08 18.98 25.68
N ARG A 77 -17.91 18.97 27.01
CA ARG A 77 -17.40 17.81 27.74
C ARG A 77 -18.30 16.58 27.58
N THR A 78 -19.62 16.76 27.67
CA THR A 78 -20.59 15.67 27.56
C THR A 78 -20.58 15.07 26.16
N VAL A 79 -20.63 15.91 25.12
CA VAL A 79 -20.59 15.45 23.73
C VAL A 79 -19.24 14.80 23.43
N ALA A 80 -18.12 15.36 23.89
CA ALA A 80 -16.81 14.76 23.73
C ALA A 80 -16.72 13.39 24.41
N ALA A 81 -17.29 13.23 25.61
CA ALA A 81 -17.33 11.95 26.33
C ALA A 81 -18.20 10.92 25.60
N VAL A 82 -19.34 11.34 25.05
CA VAL A 82 -20.20 10.47 24.22
C VAL A 82 -19.47 10.02 22.96
N LEU A 83 -18.83 10.96 22.24
CA LEU A 83 -18.06 10.66 21.04
C LEU A 83 -16.85 9.77 21.35
N LEU A 84 -16.21 9.94 22.50
CA LEU A 84 -15.07 9.12 22.93
C LEU A 84 -15.44 7.62 22.98
N VAL A 85 -16.67 7.32 23.36
CA VAL A 85 -17.21 5.94 23.41
C VAL A 85 -17.82 5.52 22.07
N LEU A 86 -18.48 6.43 21.35
CA LEU A 86 -19.20 6.12 20.12
C LEU A 86 -18.27 5.93 18.91
N VAL A 87 -17.22 6.74 18.78
CA VAL A 87 -16.31 6.72 17.63
C VAL A 87 -15.65 5.35 17.43
N PRO A 88 -15.09 4.68 18.46
CA PRO A 88 -14.53 3.35 18.29
C PRO A 88 -15.57 2.31 17.84
N ALA A 89 -16.80 2.39 18.34
CA ALA A 89 -17.88 1.50 17.89
C ALA A 89 -18.23 1.72 16.41
N VAL A 90 -18.25 2.98 15.94
CA VAL A 90 -18.45 3.32 14.53
C VAL A 90 -17.28 2.80 13.69
N VAL A 91 -16.03 2.96 14.15
CA VAL A 91 -14.84 2.40 13.49
C VAL A 91 -14.96 0.88 13.34
N GLY A 92 -15.30 0.18 14.42
CA GLY A 92 -15.53 -1.27 14.40
C GLY A 92 -16.64 -1.66 13.42
N GLY A 93 -17.75 -0.93 13.42
CA GLY A 93 -18.84 -1.12 12.46
C GLY A 93 -18.42 -0.92 11.01
N LEU A 94 -17.68 0.15 10.70
CA LEU A 94 -17.16 0.40 9.34
C LEU A 94 -16.23 -0.73 8.88
N THR A 95 -15.38 -1.26 9.77
CA THR A 95 -14.52 -2.42 9.45
C THR A 95 -15.31 -3.71 9.28
N ALA A 96 -16.44 -3.89 9.98
CA ALA A 96 -17.30 -5.07 9.82
C ALA A 96 -18.03 -5.09 8.46
N PHE A 97 -18.21 -3.92 7.84
CA PHE A 97 -18.87 -3.79 6.54
C PHE A 97 -17.91 -3.76 5.33
N THR A 98 -16.62 -4.05 5.52
CA THR A 98 -15.68 -4.25 4.40
C THR A 98 -15.96 -5.58 3.70
N VAL A 99 -15.72 -5.63 2.39
CA VAL A 99 -16.16 -6.73 1.51
C VAL A 99 -15.57 -8.08 1.93
N ASN A 100 -14.31 -8.13 2.36
CA ASN A 100 -13.66 -9.39 2.76
C ASN A 100 -14.24 -9.99 4.05
N HIS A 101 -14.69 -9.15 5.00
CA HIS A 101 -15.17 -9.65 6.29
C HIS A 101 -16.54 -10.33 6.22
N ARG A 102 -17.38 -10.00 5.22
CA ARG A 102 -18.66 -10.71 5.01
C ARG A 102 -18.47 -12.17 4.59
N VAL A 103 -17.38 -12.47 3.90
CA VAL A 103 -17.07 -13.83 3.41
C VAL A 103 -16.54 -14.70 4.56
N ALA A 104 -15.87 -14.10 5.54
CA ALA A 104 -15.20 -14.81 6.65
C ALA A 104 -16.12 -15.33 7.78
N GLY A 105 -17.45 -15.10 7.72
CA GLY A 105 -18.41 -15.68 8.68
C GLY A 105 -18.24 -15.24 10.15
N ARG A 106 -17.50 -14.16 10.42
CA ARG A 106 -17.23 -13.67 11.79
C ARG A 106 -18.40 -12.90 12.38
N SER A 107 -18.55 -12.96 13.71
CA SER A 107 -19.61 -12.24 14.43
C SER A 107 -19.45 -10.73 14.29
N THR A 108 -20.47 -10.05 13.74
CA THR A 108 -20.49 -8.59 13.58
C THR A 108 -20.28 -7.86 14.92
N VAL A 109 -20.83 -8.40 16.02
CA VAL A 109 -20.68 -7.82 17.37
C VAL A 109 -19.23 -7.85 17.85
N GLY A 110 -18.52 -8.97 17.66
CA GLY A 110 -17.10 -9.08 18.00
C GLY A 110 -16.24 -8.05 17.26
N GLN A 111 -16.56 -7.76 16.00
CA GLN A 111 -15.84 -6.77 15.21
C GLN A 111 -16.11 -5.32 15.67
N ILE A 112 -17.34 -5.00 16.07
CA ILE A 112 -17.66 -3.69 16.67
C ILE A 112 -16.84 -3.48 17.94
N LEU A 113 -16.70 -4.52 18.78
CA LEU A 113 -15.89 -4.47 20.00
C LEU A 113 -14.39 -4.28 19.68
N LYS A 114 -13.87 -4.91 18.62
CA LYS A 114 -12.49 -4.66 18.18
C LYS A 114 -12.26 -3.21 17.76
N GLY A 115 -13.30 -2.45 17.40
CA GLY A 115 -13.22 -1.02 17.16
C GLY A 115 -12.59 -0.22 18.31
N TYR A 116 -12.81 -0.64 19.56
CA TYR A 116 -12.18 -0.05 20.76
C TYR A 116 -10.67 -0.28 20.84
N VAL A 117 -10.16 -1.32 20.18
CA VAL A 117 -8.73 -1.60 20.05
C VAL A 117 -8.16 -0.93 18.80
N TYR A 118 -8.87 -0.99 17.67
CA TYR A 118 -8.41 -0.43 16.41
C TYR A 118 -8.30 1.10 16.44
N ALA A 119 -9.32 1.80 16.95
CA ALA A 119 -9.34 3.25 16.95
C ALA A 119 -8.08 3.88 17.60
N PRO A 120 -7.69 3.52 18.84
CA PRO A 120 -6.48 4.09 19.45
C PRO A 120 -5.19 3.67 18.72
N ILE A 121 -5.08 2.43 18.26
CA ILE A 121 -3.87 1.96 17.55
C ILE A 121 -3.71 2.69 16.22
N ILE A 122 -4.78 2.77 15.42
CA ILE A 122 -4.78 3.51 14.15
C ILE A 122 -4.49 4.98 14.42
N ALA A 123 -5.08 5.59 15.45
CA ALA A 123 -4.79 6.99 15.82
C ALA A 123 -3.28 7.23 16.02
N VAL A 124 -2.65 6.38 16.83
CA VAL A 124 -1.21 6.46 17.13
C VAL A 124 -0.39 6.21 15.86
N LEU A 125 -0.73 5.20 15.06
CA LEU A 125 -0.03 4.91 13.80
C LEU A 125 -0.13 6.09 12.83
N VAL A 126 -1.31 6.68 12.67
CA VAL A 126 -1.52 7.83 11.79
C VAL A 126 -0.68 9.02 12.26
N VAL A 127 -0.72 9.35 13.56
CA VAL A 127 0.11 10.43 14.12
C VAL A 127 1.60 10.13 13.91
N ALA A 128 2.04 8.90 14.14
CA ALA A 128 3.42 8.49 13.90
C ALA A 128 3.81 8.65 12.42
N VAL A 129 2.97 8.24 11.47
CA VAL A 129 3.19 8.47 10.02
C VAL A 129 3.34 9.97 9.75
N LEU A 130 2.47 10.80 10.31
CA LEU A 130 2.48 12.25 10.05
C LEU A 130 3.67 12.98 10.64
N LEU A 131 4.27 12.44 11.70
CA LEU A 131 5.48 13.00 12.29
C LEU A 131 6.73 12.45 11.61
N VAL A 132 6.82 11.13 11.46
CA VAL A 132 8.03 10.44 10.97
C VAL A 132 8.25 10.71 9.49
N VAL A 133 7.20 10.66 8.67
CA VAL A 133 7.36 10.70 7.20
C VAL A 133 7.86 12.06 6.71
N PRO A 134 7.31 13.21 7.15
CA PRO A 134 7.87 14.50 6.75
C PRO A 134 9.33 14.66 7.18
N ILE A 135 9.71 14.16 8.37
CA ILE A 135 11.10 14.22 8.85
C ILE A 135 12.03 13.43 7.92
N VAL A 136 11.63 12.21 7.52
CA VAL A 136 12.40 11.38 6.58
C VAL A 136 12.45 12.02 5.19
N LYS A 137 11.30 12.46 4.67
CA LYS A 137 11.18 13.04 3.33
C LYS A 137 11.96 14.36 3.21
N LEU A 138 11.97 15.18 4.26
CA LEU A 138 12.72 16.43 4.28
C LEU A 138 14.23 16.18 4.18
N ARG A 139 14.76 15.13 4.84
CA ARG A 139 16.16 14.71 4.71
C ARG A 139 16.49 14.25 3.28
N GLN A 140 15.55 13.61 2.59
CA GLN A 140 15.73 13.11 1.22
C GLN A 140 15.68 14.24 0.18
N VAL A 141 14.71 15.14 0.29
CA VAL A 141 14.58 16.32 -0.60
C VAL A 141 15.78 17.25 -0.44
N ALA A 142 16.25 17.45 0.79
CA ALA A 142 17.46 18.24 1.06
C ALA A 142 18.73 17.66 0.38
N ARG A 143 18.72 16.37 0.02
CA ARG A 143 19.83 15.69 -0.68
C ARG A 143 19.63 15.60 -2.20
N LEU A 144 18.63 16.27 -2.77
CA LEU A 144 18.31 16.24 -4.21
C LEU A 144 18.15 14.81 -4.77
N ARG A 145 17.72 13.86 -3.93
CA ARG A 145 17.46 12.49 -4.38
C ARG A 145 16.06 12.40 -5.00
N ASP A 146 15.99 11.76 -6.16
CA ASP A 146 14.73 11.36 -6.78
C ASP A 146 14.16 10.16 -6.03
N VAL A 147 12.84 10.10 -5.96
CA VAL A 147 12.10 9.00 -5.31
C VAL A 147 11.07 8.50 -6.29
N ARG A 148 11.12 7.21 -6.61
CA ARG A 148 10.12 6.54 -7.45
C ARG A 148 9.52 5.38 -6.71
N HIS A 149 8.20 5.27 -6.82
CA HIS A 149 7.40 4.21 -6.23
C HIS A 149 6.82 3.35 -7.35
N GLN A 150 6.75 2.06 -7.10
CA GLN A 150 6.02 1.12 -7.91
C GLN A 150 5.20 0.25 -7.00
N THR A 151 3.89 0.40 -7.15
CA THR A 151 2.93 -0.40 -6.44
C THR A 151 3.06 -1.85 -6.88
N ILE A 152 3.44 -2.70 -5.93
CA ILE A 152 3.50 -4.17 -6.06
C ILE A 152 2.80 -4.76 -4.85
N MET A 153 2.30 -5.97 -4.98
CA MET A 153 1.73 -6.70 -3.86
C MET A 153 2.33 -8.10 -3.85
N VAL A 154 2.99 -8.46 -2.74
CA VAL A 154 3.67 -9.75 -2.60
C VAL A 154 2.64 -10.87 -2.48
N ARG A 155 2.78 -11.91 -3.33
CA ARG A 155 1.95 -13.11 -3.25
C ARG A 155 2.39 -13.95 -2.05
N ASP A 156 1.42 -14.47 -1.29
CA ASP A 156 1.62 -15.42 -0.18
C ASP A 156 2.53 -14.93 0.97
N ASP A 157 2.74 -13.62 1.09
CA ASP A 157 3.52 -12.97 2.16
C ASP A 157 5.00 -13.38 2.25
N ASP A 158 5.58 -14.01 1.21
CA ASP A 158 7.02 -14.30 1.19
C ASP A 158 7.82 -13.11 0.64
N LEU A 159 7.95 -12.08 1.49
CA LEU A 159 8.76 -10.91 1.20
C LEU A 159 10.24 -11.28 0.99
N ALA A 160 10.72 -12.38 1.57
CA ALA A 160 12.10 -12.84 1.41
C ALA A 160 12.32 -13.37 -0.01
N GLU A 161 11.40 -14.18 -0.54
CA GLU A 161 11.45 -14.64 -1.93
C GLU A 161 11.37 -13.46 -2.90
N CYS A 162 10.46 -12.50 -2.67
CA CYS A 162 10.38 -11.28 -3.47
C CYS A 162 11.72 -10.53 -3.49
N ARG A 163 12.36 -10.35 -2.33
CA ARG A 163 13.68 -9.71 -2.26
C ARG A 163 14.72 -10.49 -3.06
N ASP A 164 14.79 -11.79 -2.87
CA ASP A 164 15.78 -12.63 -3.53
C ASP A 164 15.59 -12.58 -5.07
N ARG A 165 14.35 -12.45 -5.54
CA ARG A 165 14.03 -12.24 -6.96
C ARG A 165 14.45 -10.86 -7.46
N VAL A 166 14.17 -9.80 -6.71
CA VAL A 166 14.61 -8.42 -7.03
C VAL A 166 16.13 -8.36 -7.10
N GLU A 167 16.83 -8.98 -6.15
CA GLU A 167 18.28 -9.10 -6.12
C GLU A 167 18.79 -9.87 -7.34
N ALA A 168 18.16 -11.01 -7.68
CA ALA A 168 18.52 -11.78 -8.87
C ALA A 168 18.37 -10.97 -10.16
N ILE A 169 17.27 -10.22 -10.34
CA ILE A 169 17.06 -9.37 -11.52
C ILE A 169 18.20 -8.37 -11.70
N LEU A 170 18.65 -7.74 -10.60
CA LEU A 170 19.70 -6.73 -10.63
C LEU A 170 21.09 -7.36 -10.87
N GLN A 171 21.36 -8.49 -10.22
CA GLN A 171 22.62 -9.23 -10.37
C GLN A 171 22.80 -9.80 -11.78
N ARG A 172 21.72 -10.21 -12.46
CA ARG A 172 21.75 -10.65 -13.87
C ARG A 172 22.29 -9.59 -14.82
N VAL A 173 22.13 -8.31 -14.49
CA VAL A 173 22.61 -7.17 -15.28
C VAL A 173 23.98 -6.67 -14.78
N GLY A 174 24.59 -7.39 -13.83
CA GLY A 174 25.92 -7.08 -13.29
C GLY A 174 25.92 -5.98 -12.23
N LEU A 175 24.77 -5.61 -11.66
CA LEU A 175 24.71 -4.62 -10.59
C LEU A 175 25.01 -5.27 -9.24
N SER A 176 25.83 -4.60 -8.43
CA SER A 176 26.13 -5.05 -7.07
C SER A 176 25.00 -4.67 -6.12
N THR A 177 24.57 -5.63 -5.31
CA THR A 177 23.53 -5.47 -4.30
C THR A 177 24.11 -5.69 -2.91
N ARG A 178 23.78 -4.81 -1.96
CA ARG A 178 24.06 -4.98 -0.54
C ARG A 178 22.77 -4.92 0.25
N ARG A 179 22.54 -5.92 1.09
CA ARG A 179 21.40 -5.94 2.01
C ARG A 179 21.65 -4.97 3.16
N THR A 180 20.68 -4.12 3.43
CA THR A 180 20.71 -3.12 4.50
C THR A 180 19.45 -3.27 5.36
N GLU A 181 19.55 -3.00 6.66
CA GLU A 181 18.38 -2.99 7.53
C GLU A 181 17.70 -1.62 7.53
N ALA A 182 16.38 -1.62 7.44
CA ALA A 182 15.58 -0.41 7.62
C ALA A 182 15.75 0.18 9.03
N GLU A 183 15.69 1.51 9.11
CA GLU A 183 15.72 2.22 10.39
C GLU A 183 14.57 1.71 11.31
N LEU A 184 14.93 1.40 12.56
CA LEU A 184 14.01 0.89 13.60
C LEU A 184 12.63 1.56 13.66
N PRO A 185 12.51 2.91 13.68
CA PRO A 185 11.20 3.55 13.82
C PRO A 185 10.29 3.31 12.61
N ILE A 186 10.84 3.28 11.40
CA ILE A 186 10.08 3.02 10.17
C ILE A 186 9.60 1.57 10.19
N ARG A 187 10.51 0.63 10.49
CA ARG A 187 10.18 -0.80 10.57
C ARG A 187 9.11 -1.12 11.61
N ALA A 188 9.12 -0.45 12.77
CA ALA A 188 8.10 -0.62 13.79
C ALA A 188 6.73 -0.08 13.34
N LEU A 189 6.72 1.08 12.68
CA LEU A 189 5.51 1.70 12.15
C LEU A 189 4.82 0.82 11.12
N PHE A 190 5.58 0.29 10.16
CA PHE A 190 5.07 -0.62 9.13
C PHE A 190 4.56 -1.94 9.73
N ARG A 191 5.26 -2.52 10.70
CA ARG A 191 4.78 -3.74 11.39
C ARG A 191 3.45 -3.52 12.10
N GLY A 192 3.29 -2.41 12.81
CA GLY A 192 2.03 -2.09 13.48
C GLY A 192 0.89 -1.92 12.49
N LEU A 193 1.18 -1.29 11.35
CA LEU A 193 0.21 -1.05 10.30
C LEU A 193 -0.21 -2.33 9.57
N ALA A 194 0.76 -3.17 9.19
CA ALA A 194 0.51 -4.48 8.61
C ALA A 194 -0.32 -5.37 9.54
N TRP A 195 -0.04 -5.34 10.85
CA TRP A 195 -0.82 -6.09 11.84
C TRP A 195 -2.29 -5.66 11.89
N VAL A 196 -2.56 -4.34 11.99
CA VAL A 196 -3.94 -3.82 12.02
C VAL A 196 -4.68 -4.17 10.72
N LEU A 197 -4.04 -3.93 9.58
CA LEU A 197 -4.65 -4.18 8.28
C LEU A 197 -4.88 -5.66 8.05
N SER A 198 -3.98 -6.53 8.53
CA SER A 198 -4.15 -7.97 8.42
C SER A 198 -5.43 -8.45 9.11
N ASP A 199 -5.68 -7.92 10.32
CA ASP A 199 -6.88 -8.27 11.09
C ASP A 199 -8.16 -7.65 10.49
N ILE A 200 -8.09 -6.44 9.93
CA ILE A 200 -9.24 -5.79 9.27
C ILE A 200 -9.64 -6.50 7.97
N PHE A 201 -8.66 -6.88 7.15
CA PHE A 201 -8.91 -7.47 5.82
C PHE A 201 -8.93 -8.99 5.80
N ASP A 202 -8.64 -9.63 6.93
CA ASP A 202 -8.45 -11.09 7.04
C ASP A 202 -7.46 -11.63 6.01
N ARG A 203 -6.41 -10.84 5.77
CA ARG A 203 -5.30 -11.20 4.89
C ARG A 203 -4.04 -11.12 5.70
N LYS A 204 -3.15 -12.08 5.55
CA LYS A 204 -1.81 -11.89 6.09
C LYS A 204 -1.15 -10.79 5.24
N LEU A 205 -0.48 -9.87 5.93
CA LEU A 205 0.38 -8.86 5.34
C LEU A 205 1.71 -8.98 6.07
N ASP A 206 2.78 -9.27 5.34
CA ASP A 206 4.11 -9.19 5.95
C ASP A 206 4.43 -7.73 6.32
N GLY A 207 4.60 -7.49 7.62
CA GLY A 207 5.09 -6.21 8.16
C GLY A 207 6.60 -6.01 8.00
N GLY A 208 7.26 -6.97 7.35
CA GLY A 208 8.65 -6.90 6.93
C GLY A 208 8.92 -5.71 6.00
N MET A 209 10.13 -5.18 6.11
CA MET A 209 10.64 -4.15 5.22
C MET A 209 12.09 -4.52 4.92
N LEU A 210 12.41 -4.68 3.65
CA LEU A 210 13.72 -5.08 3.18
C LEU A 210 14.34 -3.92 2.40
N GLN A 211 15.58 -3.57 2.72
CA GLN A 211 16.33 -2.56 2.00
C GLN A 211 17.51 -3.18 1.28
N LEU A 212 17.71 -2.75 0.04
CA LEU A 212 18.82 -3.14 -0.81
C LEU A 212 19.51 -1.86 -1.30
N THR A 213 20.81 -1.77 -1.12
CA THR A 213 21.62 -0.72 -1.74
C THR A 213 22.20 -1.29 -3.05
N VAL A 214 21.94 -0.60 -4.16
CA VAL A 214 22.36 -1.00 -5.50
C VAL A 214 23.41 -0.04 -6.02
N GLY A 215 24.58 -0.55 -6.41
CA GLY A 215 25.62 0.23 -7.05
C GLY A 215 25.36 0.40 -8.54
N VAL A 216 25.27 1.65 -9.02
CA VAL A 216 25.10 2.01 -10.44
C VAL A 216 26.07 3.15 -10.77
N ASP A 217 27.04 2.91 -11.67
CA ASP A 217 28.01 3.94 -12.13
C ASP A 217 28.65 4.75 -10.98
N GLU A 218 29.22 4.07 -9.97
CA GLU A 218 29.81 4.67 -8.75
C GLU A 218 28.83 5.44 -7.84
N ARG A 219 27.54 5.43 -8.15
CA ARG A 219 26.47 5.96 -7.32
C ARG A 219 25.69 4.83 -6.68
N GLU A 220 24.96 5.17 -5.63
CA GLU A 220 24.12 4.23 -4.91
C GLU A 220 22.64 4.61 -5.06
N VAL A 221 21.82 3.60 -5.33
CA VAL A 221 20.35 3.66 -5.29
C VAL A 221 19.89 2.78 -4.14
N GLU A 222 19.13 3.36 -3.22
CA GLU A 222 18.48 2.65 -2.13
C GLU A 222 17.12 2.14 -2.62
N LEU A 223 16.98 0.82 -2.71
CA LEU A 223 15.72 0.14 -2.93
C LEU A 223 15.13 -0.28 -1.60
N THR A 224 13.83 -0.05 -1.44
CA THR A 224 13.04 -0.53 -0.32
C THR A 224 11.89 -1.38 -0.88
N VAL A 225 11.82 -2.62 -0.44
CA VAL A 225 10.72 -3.54 -0.75
C VAL A 225 9.93 -3.77 0.53
N HIS A 226 8.62 -3.56 0.46
CA HIS A 226 7.68 -4.02 1.48
C HIS A 226 6.52 -4.72 0.80
N GLY A 227 5.60 -5.32 1.58
CA GLY A 227 4.54 -6.17 1.04
C GLY A 227 3.65 -5.50 -0.02
N THR A 228 3.67 -4.16 -0.09
CA THR A 228 2.71 -3.35 -0.84
C THR A 228 3.32 -2.27 -1.75
N ASP A 229 4.64 -2.09 -1.75
CA ASP A 229 5.32 -1.14 -2.64
C ASP A 229 6.79 -1.50 -2.79
N LEU A 230 7.33 -1.06 -3.91
CA LEU A 230 8.75 -1.04 -4.22
C LEU A 230 9.16 0.42 -4.44
N THR A 231 10.01 0.94 -3.56
CA THR A 231 10.52 2.30 -3.65
C THR A 231 12.00 2.31 -4.03
N ALA A 232 12.38 3.20 -4.95
CA ALA A 232 13.78 3.49 -5.29
C ALA A 232 14.13 4.95 -4.97
N VAL A 233 15.24 5.16 -4.25
CA VAL A 233 15.72 6.47 -3.81
C VAL A 233 17.17 6.66 -4.21
N GLY A 234 17.49 7.74 -4.92
CA GLY A 234 18.84 7.97 -5.43
C GLY A 234 18.91 9.11 -6.44
N PRO A 235 20.02 9.27 -7.18
CA PRO A 235 20.07 10.24 -8.25
C PRO A 235 19.14 9.82 -9.41
N ARG A 236 18.54 10.82 -10.07
CA ARG A 236 17.36 10.66 -10.94
C ARG A 236 17.55 9.68 -12.10
N ARG A 237 18.75 9.65 -12.69
CA ARG A 237 19.06 8.80 -13.85
C ARG A 237 19.17 7.34 -13.42
N GLU A 238 19.84 7.09 -12.32
CA GLU A 238 20.12 5.78 -11.75
C GLU A 238 18.84 5.17 -11.20
N VAL A 239 18.00 5.96 -10.52
CA VAL A 239 16.66 5.54 -10.11
C VAL A 239 15.83 5.16 -11.33
N ALA A 240 15.81 5.97 -12.38
CA ALA A 240 15.05 5.65 -13.60
C ALA A 240 15.56 4.36 -14.28
N TYR A 241 16.88 4.16 -14.31
CA TYR A 241 17.52 2.97 -14.86
C TYR A 241 17.16 1.70 -14.07
N VAL A 242 17.33 1.73 -12.74
CA VAL A 242 17.00 0.62 -11.87
C VAL A 242 15.50 0.28 -11.95
N MET A 243 14.63 1.29 -11.91
CA MET A 243 13.19 1.05 -12.05
C MET A 243 12.81 0.49 -13.42
N ALA A 244 13.50 0.86 -14.50
CA ALA A 244 13.28 0.26 -15.81
C ALA A 244 13.65 -1.23 -15.82
N LEU A 245 14.83 -1.58 -15.30
CA LEU A 245 15.26 -2.99 -15.18
C LEU A 245 14.31 -3.82 -14.32
N LEU A 246 13.87 -3.27 -13.19
CA LEU A 246 12.90 -3.93 -12.32
C LEU A 246 11.56 -4.09 -13.02
N ASN A 247 11.07 -3.10 -13.76
CA ASN A 247 9.83 -3.24 -14.53
C ASN A 247 9.92 -4.28 -15.65
N GLU A 248 11.09 -4.46 -16.25
CA GLU A 248 11.32 -5.53 -17.23
C GLU A 248 11.32 -6.91 -16.53
N GLY A 249 11.98 -7.05 -15.38
CA GLY A 249 12.14 -8.33 -14.68
C GLY A 249 10.98 -8.74 -13.76
N ILE A 250 10.23 -7.80 -13.18
CA ILE A 250 9.13 -8.07 -12.22
C ILE A 250 7.97 -8.84 -12.85
N SER A 251 7.85 -8.80 -14.19
CA SER A 251 6.87 -9.61 -14.92
C SER A 251 7.01 -11.13 -14.66
N GLU A 252 8.18 -11.56 -14.18
CA GLU A 252 8.55 -12.95 -13.86
C GLU A 252 8.49 -13.28 -12.35
N ALA A 253 8.00 -12.36 -11.51
CA ALA A 253 7.96 -12.54 -10.06
C ALA A 253 6.56 -12.96 -9.58
N PRO A 254 6.45 -13.64 -8.41
CA PRO A 254 5.18 -13.91 -7.71
C PRO A 254 4.67 -12.62 -7.05
N LEU A 255 4.42 -11.61 -7.88
CA LEU A 255 3.92 -10.30 -7.48
C LEU A 255 2.62 -10.04 -8.23
N TYR A 256 1.66 -9.48 -7.50
CA TYR A 256 0.51 -8.83 -8.09
C TYR A 256 0.87 -7.37 -8.39
N LEU A 257 0.48 -6.92 -9.58
CA LEU A 257 0.51 -5.52 -9.99
C LEU A 257 -0.82 -4.82 -9.64
N THR A 258 -1.81 -5.61 -9.22
CA THR A 258 -3.13 -5.20 -8.77
C THR A 258 -3.37 -5.53 -7.29
N TRP A 259 -4.34 -4.83 -6.74
CA TRP A 259 -4.65 -4.87 -5.30
C TRP A 259 -6.00 -5.50 -5.00
N ASP A 260 -6.95 -5.35 -5.92
CA ASP A 260 -8.29 -5.85 -5.79
C ASP A 260 -8.36 -7.33 -6.19
N ALA A 261 -9.24 -8.08 -5.53
CA ALA A 261 -9.39 -9.52 -5.81
C ALA A 261 -9.69 -9.81 -7.30
N PRO A 262 -10.55 -9.05 -8.01
CA PRO A 262 -10.77 -9.25 -9.44
C PRO A 262 -9.50 -9.10 -10.30
N GLY A 263 -8.68 -8.07 -10.03
CA GLY A 263 -7.38 -7.89 -10.68
C GLY A 263 -6.41 -9.04 -10.38
N GLN A 264 -6.36 -9.48 -9.12
CA GLN A 264 -5.48 -10.56 -8.67
C GLN A 264 -5.87 -11.91 -9.29
N ASP A 265 -7.18 -12.22 -9.35
CA ASP A 265 -7.71 -13.42 -10.00
C ASP A 265 -7.38 -13.45 -11.51
N LEU A 266 -7.33 -12.27 -12.14
CA LEU A 266 -6.88 -12.15 -13.53
C LEU A 266 -5.38 -12.42 -13.66
N GLU A 267 -4.56 -11.85 -12.78
CA GLU A 267 -3.11 -12.09 -12.76
C GLU A 267 -2.75 -13.56 -12.45
N ASP A 268 -3.52 -14.23 -11.59
CA ASP A 268 -3.38 -15.67 -11.29
C ASP A 268 -3.60 -16.54 -12.51
N ARG A 269 -4.66 -16.25 -13.27
CA ARG A 269 -4.91 -16.94 -14.53
C ARG A 269 -3.81 -16.68 -15.55
N MET A 270 -3.28 -15.46 -15.61
CA MET A 270 -2.14 -15.15 -16.47
C MET A 270 -0.87 -15.91 -16.05
N LEU A 271 -0.62 -16.04 -14.74
CA LEU A 271 0.51 -16.82 -14.23
C LEU A 271 0.36 -18.30 -14.57
N ALA A 272 -0.83 -18.88 -14.37
CA ALA A 272 -1.08 -20.27 -14.71
C ALA A 272 -0.84 -20.56 -16.21
N LEU A 273 -1.24 -19.64 -17.09
CA LEU A 273 -0.95 -19.75 -18.54
C LEU A 273 0.54 -19.61 -18.84
N ARG A 274 1.27 -18.76 -18.11
CA ARG A 274 2.72 -18.64 -18.24
C ARG A 274 3.42 -19.92 -17.84
N GLU A 275 3.08 -20.49 -16.69
CA GLU A 275 3.66 -21.74 -16.20
C GLU A 275 3.39 -22.91 -17.16
N ALA A 276 2.18 -22.96 -17.73
CA ALA A 276 1.85 -23.93 -18.78
C ALA A 276 2.79 -23.78 -19.99
N LEU A 277 3.01 -22.54 -20.44
CA LEU A 277 3.93 -22.25 -21.54
C LEU A 277 5.37 -22.65 -21.23
N GLU A 278 5.84 -22.42 -20.01
CA GLU A 278 7.19 -22.81 -19.55
C GLU A 278 7.35 -24.34 -19.48
N ARG A 279 6.28 -25.08 -19.19
CA ARG A 279 6.24 -26.55 -19.30
C ARG A 279 6.12 -27.05 -20.74
N GLY A 280 6.05 -26.17 -21.73
CA GLY A 280 5.86 -26.51 -23.15
C GLY A 280 4.43 -26.92 -23.50
N GLU A 281 3.47 -26.64 -22.62
CA GLU A 281 2.05 -26.92 -22.85
C GLU A 281 1.44 -25.87 -23.79
N PRO A 282 0.53 -26.26 -24.69
CA PRO A 282 -0.16 -25.30 -25.55
C PRO A 282 -1.09 -24.42 -24.71
N VAL A 283 -0.93 -23.10 -24.88
CA VAL A 283 -1.81 -22.09 -24.26
C VAL A 283 -3.06 -21.88 -25.12
N ASP A 284 -4.25 -21.97 -24.51
CA ASP A 284 -5.52 -21.71 -25.18
C ASP A 284 -5.67 -20.21 -25.52
N GLU A 285 -5.74 -19.90 -26.82
CA GLU A 285 -5.98 -18.52 -27.31
C GLU A 285 -7.30 -17.93 -26.82
N ARG A 286 -8.33 -18.76 -26.62
CA ARG A 286 -9.61 -18.27 -26.11
C ARG A 286 -9.50 -17.88 -24.64
N ALA A 287 -8.63 -18.53 -23.87
CA ALA A 287 -8.33 -18.12 -22.51
C ALA A 287 -7.63 -16.75 -22.48
N LEU A 288 -6.63 -16.53 -23.35
CA LEU A 288 -5.97 -15.23 -23.51
C LEU A 288 -6.95 -14.13 -23.95
N GLY A 289 -7.82 -14.42 -24.93
CA GLY A 289 -8.84 -13.48 -25.40
C GLY A 289 -9.83 -13.08 -24.30
N ARG A 290 -10.26 -14.03 -23.46
CA ARG A 290 -11.13 -13.75 -22.30
C ARG A 290 -10.45 -12.86 -21.27
N ILE A 291 -9.17 -13.11 -20.97
CA ILE A 291 -8.38 -12.25 -20.06
C ILE A 291 -8.29 -10.84 -20.62
N ALA A 292 -8.01 -10.69 -21.93
CA ALA A 292 -7.94 -9.39 -22.58
C ALA A 292 -9.29 -8.65 -22.57
N GLU A 293 -10.40 -9.37 -22.73
CA GLU A 293 -11.75 -8.82 -22.63
C GLU A 293 -12.07 -8.33 -21.22
N GLU A 294 -11.78 -9.14 -20.21
CA GLU A 294 -12.04 -8.84 -18.81
C GLU A 294 -11.22 -7.64 -18.34
N LEU A 295 -9.95 -7.56 -18.73
CA LEU A 295 -9.07 -6.43 -18.44
C LEU A 295 -9.61 -5.08 -18.96
N ARG A 296 -10.43 -5.07 -20.03
CA ARG A 296 -11.05 -3.83 -20.54
C ARG A 296 -12.15 -3.29 -19.64
N TRP A 297 -12.80 -4.15 -18.86
CA TRP A 297 -13.94 -3.78 -18.01
C TRP A 297 -13.57 -3.65 -16.54
N LEU A 298 -12.40 -4.14 -16.15
CA LEU A 298 -11.84 -3.96 -14.82
C LEU A 298 -11.58 -2.48 -14.54
N ALA A 299 -12.10 -1.99 -13.41
CA ALA A 299 -11.98 -0.61 -12.95
C ALA A 299 -10.60 -0.34 -12.32
N LEU A 300 -9.53 -0.65 -13.04
CA LEU A 300 -8.16 -0.41 -12.61
C LEU A 300 -7.74 1.04 -12.89
N GLY A 301 -6.87 1.58 -12.04
CA GLY A 301 -6.17 2.82 -12.36
C GLY A 301 -5.24 2.64 -13.57
N THR A 302 -4.98 3.72 -14.31
CA THR A 302 -4.19 3.68 -15.56
C THR A 302 -2.84 2.96 -15.41
N GLU A 303 -2.09 3.24 -14.33
CA GLU A 303 -0.79 2.61 -14.08
C GLU A 303 -0.89 1.08 -13.89
N ALA A 304 -1.84 0.62 -13.08
CA ALA A 304 -2.08 -0.80 -12.86
C ALA A 304 -2.57 -1.49 -14.13
N TRP A 305 -3.46 -0.84 -14.87
CA TRP A 305 -3.96 -1.33 -16.15
C TRP A 305 -2.82 -1.50 -17.17
N ASP A 306 -1.94 -0.49 -17.32
CA ASP A 306 -0.80 -0.53 -18.23
C ASP A 306 0.19 -1.63 -17.84
N ALA A 307 0.43 -1.83 -16.54
CA ALA A 307 1.32 -2.86 -16.03
C ALA A 307 0.80 -4.27 -16.34
N VAL A 308 -0.48 -4.54 -16.03
CA VAL A 308 -1.12 -5.83 -16.34
C VAL A 308 -1.22 -6.06 -17.85
N ARG A 309 -1.58 -5.04 -18.63
CA ARG A 309 -1.67 -5.15 -20.10
C ARG A 309 -0.31 -5.49 -20.72
N ARG A 310 0.77 -4.91 -20.22
CA ARG A 310 2.14 -5.22 -20.67
C ARG A 310 2.49 -6.68 -20.39
N ARG A 311 2.17 -7.18 -19.19
CA ARG A 311 2.38 -8.60 -18.84
C ARG A 311 1.59 -9.53 -19.76
N LEU A 312 0.33 -9.18 -20.05
CA LEU A 312 -0.51 -9.93 -20.98
C LEU A 312 0.08 -9.93 -22.40
N PHE A 313 0.60 -8.79 -22.86
CA PHE A 313 1.23 -8.70 -24.19
C PHE A 313 2.45 -9.60 -24.32
N VAL A 314 3.29 -9.66 -23.29
CA VAL A 314 4.45 -10.57 -23.25
C VAL A 314 3.98 -12.03 -23.33
N LEU A 315 2.94 -12.39 -22.58
CA LEU A 315 2.35 -13.73 -22.63
C LEU A 315 1.75 -14.07 -24.00
N GLU A 316 1.00 -13.15 -24.62
CA GLU A 316 0.43 -13.29 -25.97
C GLU A 316 1.54 -13.54 -27.01
N ARG A 317 2.62 -12.75 -26.94
CA ARG A 317 3.80 -12.88 -27.80
C ARG A 317 4.47 -14.24 -27.63
N ASP A 318 4.74 -14.65 -26.40
CA ASP A 318 5.46 -15.89 -26.13
C ASP A 318 4.61 -17.12 -26.50
N ALA A 319 3.29 -17.07 -26.27
CA ALA A 319 2.35 -18.09 -26.74
C ALA A 319 2.29 -18.17 -28.28
N ALA A 320 2.44 -17.06 -29.00
CA ALA A 320 2.53 -17.05 -30.46
C ALA A 320 3.84 -17.68 -30.96
N ARG A 321 4.97 -17.38 -30.31
CA ARG A 321 6.28 -17.99 -30.64
C ARG A 321 6.29 -19.50 -30.43
N HIS A 322 5.74 -19.97 -29.30
CA HIS A 322 5.61 -21.40 -29.03
C HIS A 322 4.81 -22.13 -30.12
N ARG A 323 3.70 -21.52 -30.58
CA ARG A 323 2.88 -22.06 -31.68
C ARG A 323 3.63 -22.10 -33.01
N ALA A 324 4.52 -21.14 -33.25
CA ALA A 324 5.37 -21.12 -34.44
C ALA A 324 6.49 -22.19 -34.40
N GLY A 325 6.58 -23.00 -33.33
CA GLY A 325 7.65 -23.98 -33.15
C GLY A 325 9.00 -23.34 -32.85
N GLU A 326 9.04 -22.02 -32.61
CA GLU A 326 10.19 -21.39 -32.00
C GLU A 326 10.24 -21.91 -30.56
N THR A 327 11.38 -22.48 -30.16
CA THR A 327 11.64 -22.65 -28.73
C THR A 327 11.41 -21.28 -28.11
N VAL A 328 10.34 -21.16 -27.33
CA VAL A 328 10.28 -20.15 -26.28
C VAL A 328 11.52 -20.47 -25.47
N ARG A 329 12.62 -19.78 -25.76
CA ARG A 329 13.73 -19.79 -24.83
C ARG A 329 13.05 -19.39 -23.52
N PRO A 330 13.09 -20.22 -22.45
CA PRO A 330 13.03 -19.59 -21.13
C PRO A 330 14.11 -18.53 -21.27
N ASP A 331 13.72 -17.24 -21.22
CA ASP A 331 14.61 -16.15 -21.61
C ASP A 331 15.98 -16.51 -21.02
N SER A 332 17.01 -16.59 -21.86
CA SER A 332 18.31 -17.22 -21.54
C SER A 332 19.10 -16.43 -20.46
N ARG A 333 18.35 -15.74 -19.60
CA ARG A 333 18.58 -15.09 -18.33
C ARG A 333 17.99 -15.91 -17.15
N ALA A 334 17.54 -17.14 -17.39
CA ALA A 334 17.08 -18.12 -16.40
C ALA A 334 18.14 -19.21 -16.14
N VAL A 335 19.26 -18.82 -15.52
CA VAL A 335 20.10 -19.65 -14.63
C VAL A 335 20.58 -18.75 -13.51
#